data_AF-P9WJE6-F1
#
_entry.id   AF-P9WJE6-F1
#
_cell.length_a   1.000
_cell.length_b   1.000
_cell.length_c   1.000
_cell.angle_alpha   90.00
_cell.angle_beta   90.00
_cell.angle_gamma   90.00
#
_symmetry.space_group_name_H-M   'P 1'
#
loop_
_entity.id
_entity.type
_entity.pdbx_description
1 polymer ?
#
loop_
_entity_poly.entity_id
_entity_poly.type
_entity_poly.pdbx_seq_one_letter_code
_entity_poly.pdbx_strand_id
1 'polypeptide(L)'
;MTSKLTGFSPRSARRVAGVWTVFVLASAGWALGGQLGAVMAVVVGVALVFVQWWGQPAWSWAVLGLRGRRPVKWNDPITLANNRSGGGVRVQDGVAVVAVQLLGRAHRATTVTGSVTVESDNVIDVVELAPLLRHPLDLELDSISVVTFGSRTGTVGDYPRVYDAEIGTPPYAGRRETWLIMRLPVIGNTQALRWRTSVGAAAISVAQRVASSLRCQGLRAKLATATDLAELDRRLGSDAVAGSAQRWKAIRGEAGWMTTYAYPAEAISSRVLSQAWTLRADEVIQNVTVYPDATCTATITVRTPTPAPTPPSVILRRLNGEQAAAAAANMCGPRPHLRGQRRCPLPAQLVTEIGPSGVLIGKLSNGDRLMIPVTDAGELSRVFVAADDTIAKRIVIRVVGAGERVCVHTRDQERWASVRMPQLSIVGTPRPAPRTTVGVVEYVRRRKNGDDGKSEGSGVDVAISPTPRPASVITIARPGTSLSESDRHGFEVTIEQIDRATVKVGAAGQNWLVEMEMFRAENRYVSLEPVTMSIGR
;
A
#
# COMPACT_ATOMS: atom_id res chain seq x y z
N MET A 1 20.52 -17.62 16.00
CA MET A 1 21.74 -18.25 15.44
C MET A 1 21.90 -17.86 13.97
N THR A 2 22.86 -16.98 13.70
CA THR A 2 23.18 -16.37 12.41
C THR A 2 23.99 -17.32 11.53
N SER A 3 23.30 -18.22 10.80
CA SER A 3 23.96 -18.95 9.72
C SER A 3 24.14 -18.02 8.51
N LYS A 4 25.26 -17.29 8.45
CA LYS A 4 25.70 -16.63 7.21
C LYS A 4 25.91 -17.74 6.17
N LEU A 5 24.98 -17.85 5.22
CA LEU A 5 25.00 -18.85 4.15
C LEU A 5 25.99 -18.50 3.02
N THR A 6 26.80 -17.46 3.19
CA THR A 6 27.60 -16.87 2.11
C THR A 6 29.11 -17.09 2.32
N GLY A 7 29.69 -17.98 1.50
CA GLY A 7 31.14 -18.01 1.23
C GLY A 7 31.96 -19.09 1.94
N PHE A 8 32.74 -19.84 1.16
CA PHE A 8 33.85 -20.65 1.64
C PHE A 8 35.02 -19.72 2.05
N SER A 9 34.93 -19.07 3.22
CA SER A 9 36.13 -18.47 3.82
C SER A 9 37.10 -19.58 4.25
N PRO A 10 38.42 -19.33 4.35
CA PRO A 10 39.42 -20.34 4.71
C PRO A 10 39.14 -21.06 6.04
N ARG A 11 38.33 -20.47 6.92
CA ARG A 11 37.94 -21.03 8.23
C ARG A 11 36.53 -21.64 8.28
N SER A 12 35.84 -21.77 7.15
CA SER A 12 34.46 -22.26 7.12
C SER A 12 34.39 -23.79 7.23
N ALA A 13 33.67 -24.30 8.24
CA ALA A 13 33.33 -25.72 8.40
C ALA A 13 32.70 -26.34 7.15
N ARG A 14 32.17 -25.52 6.23
CA ARG A 14 31.61 -25.97 4.96
C ARG A 14 32.66 -26.45 3.97
N ARG A 15 33.92 -25.96 3.99
CA ARG A 15 35.00 -26.56 3.17
C ARG A 15 35.23 -28.00 3.58
N VAL A 16 35.27 -28.26 4.89
CA VAL A 16 35.43 -29.61 5.44
C VAL A 16 34.26 -30.50 5.02
N ALA A 17 33.02 -30.02 5.16
CA ALA A 17 31.84 -30.76 4.69
C ALA A 17 31.86 -30.99 3.17
N GLY A 18 32.32 -30.01 2.38
CA GLY A 18 32.45 -30.14 0.93
C GLY A 18 33.48 -31.18 0.53
N VAL A 19 34.66 -31.17 1.15
CA VAL A 19 35.70 -32.19 0.96
C VAL A 19 35.18 -33.57 1.37
N TRP A 20 34.48 -33.68 2.51
CA TRP A 20 33.84 -34.93 2.93
C TRP A 20 32.81 -35.43 1.92
N THR A 21 32.01 -34.53 1.34
CA THR A 21 31.01 -34.91 0.33
C THR A 21 31.68 -35.43 -0.94
N VAL A 22 32.74 -34.77 -1.41
CA VAL A 22 33.54 -35.24 -2.55
C VAL A 22 34.19 -36.59 -2.23
N PHE A 23 34.71 -36.76 -1.01
CA PHE A 23 35.31 -38.03 -0.58
C PHE A 23 34.29 -39.17 -0.55
N VAL A 24 33.09 -38.94 0.01
CA VAL A 24 32.01 -39.94 0.04
C VAL A 24 31.55 -40.29 -1.38
N LEU A 25 31.39 -39.29 -2.25
CA LEU A 25 31.08 -39.52 -3.67
C LEU A 25 32.16 -40.32 -4.37
N ALA A 26 33.44 -40.01 -4.14
CA ALA A 26 34.57 -40.74 -4.71
C ALA A 26 34.58 -42.20 -4.25
N SER A 27 34.37 -42.47 -2.97
CA SER A 27 34.30 -43.81 -2.40
C SER A 27 33.13 -44.62 -2.96
N ALA A 28 31.96 -44.00 -3.09
CA ALA A 28 30.79 -44.64 -3.71
C ALA A 28 30.99 -44.89 -5.22
N GLY A 29 31.57 -43.93 -5.94
CA GLY A 29 31.92 -44.07 -7.35
C GLY A 29 32.96 -45.17 -7.57
N TRP A 30 33.93 -45.30 -6.67
CA TRP A 30 34.91 -46.38 -6.69
C TRP A 30 34.25 -47.75 -6.50
N ALA A 31 33.31 -47.88 -5.56
CA ALA A 31 32.61 -49.13 -5.32
C ALA A 31 31.75 -49.59 -6.51
N LEU A 32 31.17 -48.65 -7.28
CA LEU A 32 30.29 -48.97 -8.41
C LEU A 32 31.02 -49.15 -9.74
N GLY A 33 32.15 -48.45 -9.96
CA GLY A 33 32.78 -48.36 -11.28
C GLY A 33 34.31 -48.35 -11.26
N GLY A 34 34.93 -48.76 -10.15
CA GLY A 34 36.39 -48.76 -10.00
C GLY A 34 37.00 -47.36 -10.16
N GLN A 35 38.22 -47.28 -10.70
CA GLN A 35 38.92 -46.00 -10.84
C GLN A 35 38.20 -44.99 -11.72
N LEU A 36 37.56 -45.42 -12.82
CA LEU A 36 36.79 -44.52 -13.68
C LEU A 36 35.58 -43.93 -12.94
N GLY A 37 34.86 -44.76 -12.19
CA GLY A 37 33.74 -44.31 -11.36
C GLY A 37 34.18 -43.31 -10.28
N ALA A 38 35.32 -43.55 -9.64
CA ALA A 38 35.89 -42.63 -8.65
C ALA A 38 36.26 -41.28 -9.27
N VAL A 39 36.95 -41.28 -10.42
CA VAL A 39 37.36 -40.04 -11.12
C VAL A 39 36.14 -39.22 -11.54
N MET A 40 35.13 -39.87 -12.14
CA MET A 40 33.89 -39.19 -12.53
C MET A 40 33.17 -38.61 -11.32
N ALA A 41 33.09 -39.35 -10.21
CA ALA A 41 32.45 -38.88 -8.99
C ALA A 41 33.20 -37.70 -8.35
N VAL A 42 34.54 -37.69 -8.39
CA VAL A 42 35.33 -36.55 -7.94
C VAL A 42 35.07 -35.32 -8.82
N VAL A 43 35.08 -35.47 -10.14
CA VAL A 43 34.83 -34.36 -11.07
C VAL A 43 33.45 -33.76 -10.84
N VAL A 44 32.42 -34.61 -10.80
CA VAL A 44 31.02 -34.17 -10.55
C VAL A 44 30.87 -33.59 -9.14
N GLY A 45 31.47 -34.20 -8.13
CA GLY A 45 31.45 -33.72 -6.75
C GLY A 45 32.10 -32.36 -6.62
N VAL A 46 33.29 -32.17 -7.20
CA VAL A 46 33.99 -30.89 -7.22
C VAL A 46 33.17 -29.84 -7.97
N ALA A 47 32.57 -30.21 -9.10
CA ALA A 47 31.68 -29.32 -9.85
C ALA A 47 30.47 -28.88 -9.00
N LEU A 48 29.75 -29.80 -8.39
CA LEU A 48 28.56 -29.48 -7.58
C LEU A 48 28.89 -28.66 -6.32
N VAL A 49 30.03 -28.94 -5.69
CA VAL A 49 30.40 -28.37 -4.38
C VAL A 49 31.16 -27.05 -4.52
N PHE A 50 32.09 -26.97 -5.47
CA PHE A 50 33.04 -25.85 -5.57
C PHE A 50 32.81 -24.96 -6.79
N VAL A 51 32.26 -25.47 -7.90
CA VAL A 51 31.99 -24.61 -9.06
C VAL A 51 30.83 -23.69 -8.73
N GLN A 52 31.12 -22.39 -8.77
CA GLN A 52 30.16 -21.35 -8.49
C GLN A 52 29.32 -21.08 -9.73
N TRP A 53 28.04 -21.43 -9.66
CA TRP A 53 27.07 -21.05 -10.66
C TRP A 53 26.38 -19.75 -10.23
N TRP A 54 26.62 -18.66 -10.96
CA TRP A 54 26.18 -17.29 -10.61
C TRP A 54 26.62 -16.85 -9.20
N GLY A 55 27.89 -17.08 -8.86
CA GLY A 55 28.50 -16.63 -7.60
C GLY A 55 28.09 -17.43 -6.36
N GLN A 56 27.40 -18.56 -6.52
CA GLN A 56 27.06 -19.50 -5.45
C GLN A 56 27.25 -20.95 -5.89
N PRO A 57 27.60 -21.88 -4.99
CA PRO A 57 27.67 -23.31 -5.34
C PRO A 57 26.31 -23.85 -5.84
N ALA A 58 26.31 -24.79 -6.78
CA ALA A 58 25.08 -25.35 -7.36
C ALA A 58 24.12 -25.93 -6.30
N TRP A 59 24.65 -26.60 -5.27
CA TRP A 59 23.83 -27.13 -4.16
C TRP A 59 23.08 -26.04 -3.38
N SER A 60 23.62 -24.83 -3.33
CA SER A 60 22.98 -23.69 -2.66
C SER A 60 21.65 -23.34 -3.32
N TRP A 61 21.60 -23.42 -4.66
CA TRP A 61 20.41 -23.22 -5.46
C TRP A 61 19.42 -24.37 -5.32
N ALA A 62 19.89 -25.62 -5.25
CA ALA A 62 19.03 -26.79 -5.00
C ALA A 62 18.33 -26.68 -3.64
N VAL A 63 19.07 -26.34 -2.57
CA VAL A 63 18.52 -26.09 -1.24
C VAL A 63 17.54 -24.92 -1.27
N LEU A 64 17.84 -23.85 -2.02
CA LEU A 64 16.93 -22.72 -2.19
C LEU A 64 15.63 -23.16 -2.87
N GLY A 65 15.70 -23.98 -3.93
CA GLY A 65 14.52 -24.50 -4.61
C GLY A 65 13.65 -25.40 -3.74
N LEU A 66 14.25 -26.20 -2.87
CA LEU A 66 13.52 -27.05 -1.92
C LEU A 66 12.88 -26.24 -0.78
N ARG A 67 13.57 -25.21 -0.27
CA ARG A 67 13.04 -24.34 0.79
C ARG A 67 12.00 -23.34 0.28
N GLY A 68 12.24 -22.78 -0.90
CA GLY A 68 11.41 -21.75 -1.52
C GLY A 68 10.07 -22.24 -2.05
N ARG A 69 9.76 -23.54 -1.90
CA ARG A 69 8.46 -24.16 -2.17
C ARG A 69 7.66 -24.46 -0.90
N ARG A 70 8.20 -24.18 0.30
CA ARG A 70 7.51 -24.47 1.54
C ARG A 70 6.46 -23.38 1.80
N PRO A 71 5.19 -23.74 2.00
CA PRO A 71 4.18 -22.77 2.38
C PRO A 71 4.53 -22.18 3.74
N VAL A 72 4.42 -20.86 3.87
CA VAL A 72 4.61 -20.18 5.16
C VAL A 72 3.23 -20.00 5.79
N LYS A 73 3.02 -20.65 6.94
CA LYS A 73 1.82 -20.48 7.77
C LYS A 73 2.24 -19.91 9.12
N TRP A 74 1.40 -19.04 9.66
CA TRP A 74 1.60 -18.45 10.97
C TRP A 74 0.40 -18.72 11.86
N ASN A 75 0.63 -18.67 13.17
CA ASN A 75 -0.43 -18.68 14.15
C ASN A 75 -1.31 -17.42 14.03
N ASP A 76 -2.57 -17.54 14.41
CA ASP A 76 -3.48 -16.40 14.42
C ASP A 76 -3.04 -15.33 15.44
N PRO A 77 -3.22 -14.03 15.11
CA PRO A 77 -2.93 -12.96 16.05
C PRO A 77 -3.92 -13.00 17.22
N ILE A 78 -3.43 -12.67 18.41
CA ILE A 78 -4.22 -12.59 19.64
C ILE A 78 -4.42 -11.14 20.06
N THR A 79 -5.59 -10.83 20.62
CA THR A 79 -5.83 -9.53 21.25
C THR A 79 -5.37 -9.59 22.68
N LEU A 80 -4.46 -8.69 23.06
CA LEU A 80 -4.07 -8.48 24.45
C LEU A 80 -4.38 -7.04 24.85
N ALA A 81 -4.77 -6.87 26.11
CA ALA A 81 -4.93 -5.56 26.70
C ALA A 81 -3.65 -5.16 27.43
N ASN A 82 -3.22 -3.92 27.24
CA ASN A 82 -2.17 -3.29 28.03
C ASN A 82 -2.64 -1.90 28.45
N ASN A 83 -2.60 -1.58 29.74
CA ASN A 83 -3.07 -0.29 30.27
C ASN A 83 -4.44 0.12 29.72
N ARG A 84 -5.44 -0.78 29.79
CA ARG A 84 -6.83 -0.58 29.32
C ARG A 84 -6.99 -0.31 27.82
N SER A 85 -5.92 -0.43 27.03
CA SER A 85 -5.97 -0.32 25.57
C SER A 85 -5.59 -1.66 24.94
N GLY A 86 -6.50 -2.17 24.10
CA GLY A 86 -6.30 -3.42 23.37
C GLY A 86 -5.36 -3.24 22.18
N GLY A 87 -4.57 -4.26 21.89
CA GLY A 87 -3.73 -4.36 20.70
C GLY A 87 -3.66 -5.80 20.20
N GLY A 88 -3.50 -5.96 18.90
CA GLY A 88 -3.17 -7.22 18.27
C GLY A 88 -1.69 -7.52 18.41
N VAL A 89 -1.36 -8.76 18.76
CA VAL A 89 0.01 -9.27 18.71
C VAL A 89 0.02 -10.67 18.13
N ARG A 90 1.03 -10.99 17.33
CA ARG A 90 1.32 -12.36 16.91
C ARG A 90 2.64 -12.80 17.52
N VAL A 91 2.67 -13.96 18.17
CA VAL A 91 3.91 -14.57 18.67
C VAL A 91 4.21 -15.82 17.86
N GLN A 92 5.34 -15.82 17.18
CA GLN A 92 5.77 -16.91 16.30
C GLN A 92 7.28 -17.02 16.31
N ASP A 93 7.83 -18.23 16.36
CA ASP A 93 9.27 -18.52 16.25
C ASP A 93 10.16 -17.65 17.16
N GLY A 94 9.70 -17.37 18.38
CA GLY A 94 10.42 -16.53 19.34
C GLY A 94 10.44 -15.04 19.02
N VAL A 95 9.50 -14.56 18.19
CA VAL A 95 9.33 -13.14 17.85
C VAL A 95 7.88 -12.73 18.11
N ALA A 96 7.69 -11.65 18.84
CA ALA A 96 6.39 -10.98 18.97
C ALA A 96 6.30 -9.86 17.92
N VAL A 97 5.22 -9.87 17.13
CA VAL A 97 4.98 -8.92 16.05
C VAL A 97 3.74 -8.11 16.36
N VAL A 98 3.86 -6.80 16.24
CA VAL A 98 2.79 -5.81 16.38
C VAL A 98 2.86 -4.83 15.23
N ALA A 99 1.73 -4.22 14.87
CA ALA A 99 1.70 -3.24 13.79
C ALA A 99 0.99 -1.96 14.20
N VAL A 100 1.36 -0.87 13.54
CA VAL A 100 0.70 0.43 13.63
C VAL A 100 0.34 0.86 12.22
N GLN A 101 -0.93 1.18 12.00
CA GLN A 101 -1.37 1.82 10.77
C GLN A 101 -0.99 3.29 10.81
N LEU A 102 -0.28 3.76 9.78
CA LEU A 102 0.10 5.14 9.63
C LEU A 102 -0.91 5.83 8.70
N LEU A 103 -1.79 6.63 9.30
CA LEU A 103 -2.87 7.35 8.61
C LEU A 103 -2.39 8.70 8.07
N GLY A 104 -1.29 9.23 8.62
CA GLY A 104 -0.71 10.49 8.19
C GLY A 104 -1.60 11.69 8.54
N ARG A 105 -1.66 12.66 7.64
CA ARG A 105 -2.41 13.92 7.77
C ARG A 105 -3.59 13.90 6.80
N ALA A 106 -4.79 14.11 7.32
CA ALA A 106 -6.02 14.03 6.52
C ALA A 106 -6.04 15.07 5.40
N HIS A 107 -6.56 14.67 4.24
CA HIS A 107 -6.89 15.56 3.11
C HIS A 107 -5.75 16.48 2.64
N ARG A 108 -4.48 16.06 2.83
CA ARG A 108 -3.33 16.81 2.31
C ARG A 108 -3.29 16.70 0.80
N ALA A 109 -3.19 17.86 0.15
CA ALA A 109 -3.02 17.93 -1.28
C ALA A 109 -1.72 17.26 -1.72
N THR A 110 -1.73 16.74 -2.94
CA THR A 110 -0.54 16.32 -3.66
C THR A 110 -0.44 17.15 -4.93
N THR A 111 0.68 17.85 -5.10
CA THR A 111 1.00 18.53 -6.35
C THR A 111 1.84 17.60 -7.20
N VAL A 112 1.59 17.62 -8.51
CA VAL A 112 2.34 16.87 -9.48
C VAL A 112 3.13 17.86 -10.32
N THR A 113 4.45 17.85 -10.11
CA THR A 113 5.39 18.76 -10.76
C THR A 113 5.97 18.07 -12.00
N GLY A 114 5.61 18.57 -13.17
CA GLY A 114 5.99 17.96 -14.45
C GLY A 114 5.48 16.52 -14.62
N SER A 115 6.34 15.62 -15.13
CA SER A 115 5.97 14.23 -15.44
C SER A 115 6.60 13.17 -14.53
N VAL A 116 7.43 13.57 -13.56
CA VAL A 116 8.32 12.66 -12.84
C VAL A 116 8.29 12.77 -11.32
N THR A 117 7.68 13.82 -10.77
CA THR A 117 7.69 14.10 -9.33
C THR A 117 6.30 14.40 -8.81
N VAL A 118 6.08 13.99 -7.56
CA VAL A 118 4.90 14.35 -6.76
C VAL A 118 5.40 14.92 -5.45
N GLU A 119 4.71 15.94 -4.96
CA GLU A 119 5.02 16.61 -3.70
C GLU A 119 3.79 16.60 -2.81
N SER A 120 3.97 16.23 -1.55
CA SER A 120 2.91 16.23 -0.55
C SER A 120 3.51 16.43 0.83
N ASP A 121 2.79 17.10 1.71
CA ASP A 121 3.14 17.23 3.12
C ASP A 121 2.79 15.96 3.92
N ASN A 122 2.11 14.98 3.30
CA ASN A 122 1.75 13.74 3.96
C ASN A 122 2.85 12.69 3.80
N VAL A 123 3.95 12.88 4.52
CA VAL A 123 5.16 12.05 4.42
C VAL A 123 5.65 11.59 5.79
N ILE A 124 6.42 10.51 5.79
CA ILE A 124 7.26 10.08 6.91
C ILE A 124 8.69 9.97 6.44
N ASP A 125 9.62 10.51 7.23
CA ASP A 125 11.03 10.18 7.07
C ASP A 125 11.33 8.88 7.81
N VAL A 126 11.70 7.85 7.06
CA VAL A 126 12.03 6.52 7.60
C VAL A 126 13.22 6.60 8.56
N VAL A 127 14.08 7.61 8.42
CA VAL A 127 15.22 7.83 9.31
C VAL A 127 14.78 8.12 10.75
N GLU A 128 13.66 8.82 10.92
CA GLU A 128 13.10 9.14 12.25
C GLU A 128 12.60 7.91 13.01
N LEU A 129 12.44 6.76 12.32
CA LEU A 129 12.09 5.50 12.97
C LEU A 129 13.30 4.83 13.63
N ALA A 130 14.54 5.16 13.24
CA ALA A 130 15.74 4.50 13.75
C ALA A 130 15.90 4.62 15.29
N PRO A 131 15.70 5.80 15.91
CA PRO A 131 15.72 5.91 17.37
C PRO A 131 14.61 5.10 18.05
N LEU A 132 13.49 4.86 17.36
CA LEU A 132 12.34 4.14 17.89
C LEU A 132 12.53 2.62 17.94
N LEU A 133 13.66 2.08 17.46
CA LEU A 133 14.00 0.67 17.65
C LEU A 133 14.47 0.35 19.07
N ARG A 134 14.94 1.35 19.84
CA ARG A 134 15.40 1.18 21.22
C ARG A 134 14.40 1.78 22.18
N HIS A 135 14.09 1.05 23.24
CA HIS A 135 13.12 1.46 24.25
C HIS A 135 13.72 1.39 25.65
N PRO A 136 13.12 2.13 26.61
CA PRO A 136 13.52 2.06 28.01
C PRO A 136 13.55 0.62 28.56
N LEU A 137 14.48 0.40 29.49
CA LEU A 137 14.76 -0.88 30.14
C LEU A 137 15.33 -1.92 29.16
N ASP A 138 16.27 -1.50 28.30
CA ASP A 138 17.04 -2.33 27.36
C ASP A 138 16.17 -3.22 26.46
N LEU A 139 14.98 -2.74 26.09
CA LEU A 139 14.11 -3.43 25.16
C LEU A 139 14.41 -2.93 23.74
N GLU A 140 14.90 -3.82 22.87
CA GLU A 140 15.28 -3.50 21.50
C GLU A 140 14.45 -4.31 20.48
N LEU A 141 13.89 -3.63 19.49
CA LEU A 141 13.23 -4.24 18.34
C LEU A 141 14.29 -4.82 17.38
N ASP A 142 14.02 -5.99 16.81
CA ASP A 142 14.88 -6.55 15.75
C ASP A 142 14.77 -5.73 14.45
N SER A 143 13.58 -5.17 14.18
CA SER A 143 13.34 -4.33 13.01
C SER A 143 12.02 -3.56 13.09
N ILE A 144 11.95 -2.46 12.35
CA ILE A 144 10.71 -1.78 11.97
C ILE A 144 10.61 -1.82 10.45
N SER A 145 9.56 -2.43 9.90
CA SER A 145 9.27 -2.41 8.47
C SER A 145 8.18 -1.38 8.17
N VAL A 146 8.48 -0.42 7.31
CA VAL A 146 7.51 0.48 6.68
C VAL A 146 6.98 -0.22 5.44
N VAL A 147 5.77 -0.75 5.55
CA VAL A 147 5.09 -1.47 4.46
C VAL A 147 4.02 -0.56 3.91
N THR A 148 4.24 -0.06 2.69
CA THR A 148 3.28 0.77 1.97
C THR A 148 2.76 -0.02 0.79
N PHE A 149 1.44 -0.13 0.66
CA PHE A 149 0.83 -0.83 -0.47
C PHE A 149 -0.37 -0.10 -1.03
N GLY A 150 -0.69 -0.37 -2.30
CA GLY A 150 -1.83 0.23 -2.97
C GLY A 150 -1.68 0.19 -4.48
N SER A 151 -2.43 1.04 -5.17
CA SER A 151 -2.49 1.07 -6.62
C SER A 151 -2.60 2.50 -7.14
N ARG A 152 -2.15 2.72 -8.37
CA ARG A 152 -2.31 4.01 -9.06
C ARG A 152 -3.77 4.31 -9.30
N THR A 153 -4.55 3.31 -9.69
CA THR A 153 -5.97 3.44 -10.04
C THR A 153 -6.78 2.25 -9.57
N GLY A 154 -8.10 2.33 -9.73
CA GLY A 154 -8.97 1.16 -9.63
C GLY A 154 -8.57 0.06 -10.61
N THR A 155 -8.92 -1.18 -10.27
CA THR A 155 -8.60 -2.39 -11.06
C THR A 155 -9.82 -2.98 -11.77
N VAL A 156 -11.00 -2.36 -11.64
CA VAL A 156 -12.27 -2.90 -12.16
C VAL A 156 -12.90 -1.92 -13.15
N GLY A 157 -13.25 -2.43 -14.32
CA GLY A 157 -13.81 -1.64 -15.43
C GLY A 157 -12.74 -0.91 -16.23
N ASP A 158 -13.17 -0.24 -17.31
CA ASP A 158 -12.24 0.37 -18.27
C ASP A 158 -11.79 1.78 -17.86
N TYR A 159 -12.64 2.52 -17.14
CA TYR A 159 -12.38 3.93 -16.81
C TYR A 159 -11.08 4.14 -16.02
N PRO A 160 -10.74 3.34 -14.99
CA PRO A 160 -9.49 3.53 -14.26
C PRO A 160 -8.24 3.52 -15.16
N ARG A 161 -8.22 2.69 -16.21
CA ARG A 161 -7.10 2.65 -17.19
C ARG A 161 -7.03 3.92 -18.03
N VAL A 162 -8.18 4.47 -18.41
CA VAL A 162 -8.27 5.75 -19.13
C VAL A 162 -7.80 6.87 -18.21
N TYR A 163 -8.25 6.90 -16.96
CA TYR A 163 -7.84 7.87 -15.96
C TYR A 163 -6.33 7.87 -15.71
N ASP A 164 -5.71 6.69 -15.57
CA ASP A 164 -4.24 6.57 -15.45
C ASP A 164 -3.50 7.07 -16.70
N ALA A 165 -4.07 6.84 -17.89
CA ALA A 165 -3.48 7.30 -19.15
C ALA A 165 -3.46 8.83 -19.27
N GLU A 166 -4.53 9.50 -18.85
CA GLU A 166 -4.65 10.97 -18.89
C GLU A 166 -3.74 11.66 -17.85
N ILE A 167 -3.52 11.04 -16.68
CA ILE A 167 -2.58 11.55 -15.67
C ILE A 167 -1.13 11.36 -16.14
N GLY A 168 -0.83 10.23 -16.79
CA GLY A 168 0.49 9.95 -17.36
C GLY A 168 1.42 9.19 -16.42
N THR A 169 2.70 9.53 -16.43
CA THR A 169 3.77 8.83 -15.68
C THR A 169 4.11 9.32 -14.25
N PRO A 170 3.56 10.42 -13.69
CA PRO A 170 3.94 10.85 -12.35
C PRO A 170 3.73 9.77 -11.28
N PRO A 171 4.58 9.66 -10.24
CA PRO A 171 4.50 8.62 -9.21
C PRO A 171 3.36 8.83 -8.18
N TYR A 172 2.13 8.98 -8.65
CA TYR A 172 0.96 9.13 -7.79
C TYR A 172 0.36 7.77 -7.39
N ALA A 173 -0.43 7.77 -6.33
CA ALA A 173 -1.20 6.61 -5.90
C ALA A 173 -2.66 7.01 -5.65
N GLY A 174 -3.60 6.48 -6.44
CA GLY A 174 -5.03 6.65 -6.19
C GLY A 174 -5.44 6.02 -4.85
N ARG A 175 -4.81 4.90 -4.50
CA ARG A 175 -4.89 4.26 -3.19
C ARG A 175 -3.50 3.95 -2.67
N ARG A 176 -3.24 4.32 -1.42
CA ARG A 176 -2.00 3.98 -0.72
C ARG A 176 -2.27 3.90 0.77
N GLU A 177 -1.84 2.81 1.37
CA GLU A 177 -1.98 2.51 2.79
C GLU A 177 -0.58 2.18 3.34
N THR A 178 -0.25 2.72 4.52
CA THR A 178 1.09 2.56 5.12
C THR A 178 0.96 1.94 6.51
N TRP A 179 1.80 0.94 6.78
CA TRP A 179 1.87 0.23 8.04
C TRP A 179 3.30 0.16 8.55
N LEU A 180 3.47 0.25 9.86
CA LEU A 180 4.72 0.01 10.56
C LEU A 180 4.62 -1.34 11.26
N ILE A 181 5.40 -2.33 10.82
CA ILE A 181 5.46 -3.65 11.44
C ILE A 181 6.71 -3.72 12.32
N MET A 182 6.50 -3.85 13.63
CA MET A 182 7.55 -3.92 14.63
C MET A 182 7.72 -5.36 15.09
N ARG A 183 8.98 -5.82 15.11
CA ARG A 183 9.32 -7.20 15.47
C ARG A 183 10.20 -7.22 16.71
N LEU A 184 9.69 -7.79 17.80
CA LEU A 184 10.38 -7.91 19.08
C LEU A 184 10.91 -9.34 19.28
N PRO A 185 12.23 -9.58 19.20
CA PRO A 185 12.79 -10.91 19.42
C PRO A 185 12.81 -11.24 20.92
N VAL A 186 12.31 -12.41 21.31
CA VAL A 186 12.24 -12.82 22.72
C VAL A 186 13.61 -13.13 23.30
N ILE A 187 14.40 -13.93 22.59
CA ILE A 187 15.71 -14.40 23.08
C ILE A 187 16.70 -13.23 23.26
N GLY A 188 16.67 -12.24 22.37
CA GLY A 188 17.53 -11.05 22.48
C GLY A 188 17.14 -10.11 23.61
N ASN A 189 15.91 -10.24 24.15
CA ASN A 189 15.35 -9.33 25.14
C ASN A 189 15.02 -10.02 26.48
N THR A 190 15.61 -11.18 26.77
CA THR A 190 15.28 -11.97 27.96
C THR A 190 15.39 -11.18 29.27
N GLN A 191 16.45 -10.39 29.43
CA GLN A 191 16.65 -9.54 30.61
C GLN A 191 15.59 -8.43 30.72
N ALA A 192 15.30 -7.75 29.61
CA ALA A 192 14.29 -6.69 29.53
C ALA A 192 12.85 -7.20 29.73
N LEU A 193 12.59 -8.45 29.34
CA LEU A 193 11.28 -9.09 29.44
C LEU A 193 11.02 -9.72 30.81
N ARG A 194 12.07 -10.02 31.60
CA ARG A 194 11.96 -10.68 32.91
C ARG A 194 11.02 -9.96 33.89
N TRP A 195 10.96 -8.64 33.81
CA TRP A 195 10.16 -7.78 34.70
C TRP A 195 8.81 -7.37 34.13
N ARG A 196 8.39 -7.94 32.99
CA ARG A 196 7.13 -7.60 32.31
C ARG A 196 6.14 -8.75 32.44
N THR A 197 4.85 -8.41 32.43
CA THR A 197 3.75 -9.39 32.59
C THR A 197 3.70 -10.42 31.47
N SER A 198 3.92 -10.00 30.23
CA SER A 198 4.04 -10.89 29.08
C SER A 198 4.83 -10.23 27.94
N VAL A 199 5.39 -11.06 27.06
CA VAL A 199 6.03 -10.60 25.81
C VAL A 199 5.05 -9.80 24.96
N GLY A 200 3.79 -10.26 24.86
CA GLY A 200 2.78 -9.58 24.06
C GLY A 200 2.42 -8.19 24.59
N ALA A 201 2.25 -8.05 25.92
CA ALA A 201 2.04 -6.74 26.55
C ALA A 201 3.26 -5.80 26.36
N ALA A 202 4.48 -6.34 26.39
CA ALA A 202 5.69 -5.60 26.10
C ALA A 202 5.71 -5.07 24.66
N ALA A 203 5.38 -5.93 23.68
CA ALA A 203 5.31 -5.55 22.28
C ALA A 203 4.22 -4.49 22.02
N ILE A 204 3.04 -4.63 22.62
CA ILE A 204 1.98 -3.62 22.54
C ILE A 204 2.44 -2.29 23.15
N SER A 205 3.11 -2.32 24.30
CA SER A 205 3.67 -1.10 24.93
C SER A 205 4.67 -0.38 24.02
N VAL A 206 5.46 -1.14 23.24
CA VAL A 206 6.37 -0.59 22.24
C VAL A 206 5.57 0.10 21.13
N ALA A 207 4.61 -0.59 20.53
CA ALA A 207 3.79 -0.04 19.46
C ALA A 207 3.00 1.20 19.90
N GLN A 208 2.50 1.22 21.12
CA GLN A 208 1.85 2.40 21.72
C GLN A 208 2.80 3.59 21.81
N ARG A 209 4.05 3.38 22.24
CA ARG A 209 5.06 4.43 22.31
C ARG A 209 5.45 4.96 20.94
N VAL A 210 5.63 4.07 19.96
CA VAL A 210 5.88 4.46 18.57
C VAL A 210 4.70 5.26 18.01
N ALA A 211 3.47 4.79 18.18
CA ALA A 211 2.28 5.51 17.73
C ALA A 211 2.14 6.88 18.42
N SER A 212 2.40 6.99 19.73
CA SER A 212 2.38 8.26 20.44
C SER A 212 3.48 9.22 19.94
N SER A 213 4.69 8.71 19.68
CA SER A 213 5.78 9.52 19.12
C SER A 213 5.40 10.11 17.76
N LEU A 214 4.82 9.29 16.88
CA LEU A 214 4.35 9.74 15.56
C LEU A 214 3.22 10.79 15.68
N ARG A 215 2.31 10.62 16.64
CA ARG A 215 1.27 11.62 16.92
C ARG A 215 1.84 12.94 17.42
N CYS A 216 2.89 12.92 18.24
CA CYS A 216 3.59 14.14 18.65
C CYS A 216 4.23 14.88 17.47
N GLN A 217 4.59 14.17 16.40
CA GLN A 217 5.06 14.76 15.12
C GLN A 217 3.91 15.19 14.19
N GLY A 218 2.66 15.10 14.65
CA GLY A 218 1.48 15.44 13.87
C GLY A 218 1.09 14.39 12.81
N LEU A 219 1.60 13.17 12.91
CA LEU A 219 1.16 12.05 12.07
C LEU A 219 0.11 11.21 12.82
N ARG A 220 -1.08 11.07 12.26
CA ARG A 220 -2.09 10.19 12.85
C ARG A 220 -1.66 8.74 12.68
N ALA A 221 -1.67 8.00 13.78
CA ALA A 221 -1.27 6.61 13.83
C ALA A 221 -2.27 5.82 14.70
N LYS A 222 -2.56 4.58 14.33
CA LYS A 222 -3.48 3.69 15.05
C LYS A 222 -2.81 2.34 15.30
N LEU A 223 -2.89 1.86 16.54
CA LEU A 223 -2.42 0.52 16.89
C LEU A 223 -3.33 -0.53 16.23
N ALA A 224 -2.74 -1.54 15.60
CA ALA A 224 -3.48 -2.64 15.00
C ALA A 224 -4.16 -3.51 16.06
N THR A 225 -5.41 -3.90 15.81
CA THR A 225 -6.08 -5.01 16.50
C THR A 225 -5.67 -6.36 15.92
N ALA A 226 -6.02 -7.47 16.57
CA ALA A 226 -5.75 -8.80 16.00
C ALA A 226 -6.43 -8.99 14.63
N THR A 227 -7.66 -8.51 14.49
CA THR A 227 -8.39 -8.51 13.20
C THR A 227 -7.66 -7.67 12.15
N ASP A 228 -7.13 -6.51 12.52
CA ASP A 228 -6.35 -5.67 11.60
C ASP A 228 -5.09 -6.38 11.10
N LEU A 229 -4.38 -7.12 11.97
CA LEU A 229 -3.20 -7.90 11.56
C LEU A 229 -3.56 -9.01 10.56
N ALA A 230 -4.64 -9.76 10.83
CA ALA A 230 -5.09 -10.82 9.93
C ALA A 230 -5.57 -10.26 8.57
N GLU A 231 -6.28 -9.14 8.60
CA GLU A 231 -6.77 -8.46 7.39
C GLU A 231 -5.62 -7.84 6.58
N LEU A 232 -4.61 -7.28 7.25
CA LEU A 232 -3.39 -6.78 6.60
C LEU A 232 -2.66 -7.91 5.87
N ASP A 233 -2.44 -9.05 6.52
CA ASP A 233 -1.79 -10.20 5.90
C ASP A 233 -2.58 -10.70 4.68
N ARG A 234 -3.91 -10.74 4.79
CA ARG A 234 -4.80 -11.12 3.69
C ARG A 234 -4.63 -10.19 2.49
N ARG A 235 -4.61 -8.88 2.70
CA ARG A 235 -4.40 -7.89 1.61
C ARG A 235 -3.02 -8.05 0.97
N LEU A 236 -2.00 -8.27 1.79
CA LEU A 236 -0.63 -8.50 1.36
C LEU A 236 -0.39 -9.84 0.67
N GLY A 237 -1.41 -10.70 0.55
CA GLY A 237 -1.35 -11.96 -0.20
C GLY A 237 -0.93 -13.17 0.62
N SER A 238 -1.42 -13.30 1.86
CA SER A 238 -1.13 -14.45 2.72
C SER A 238 -1.55 -15.79 2.09
N ASP A 239 -2.58 -15.78 1.25
CA ASP A 239 -3.01 -16.88 0.40
C ASP A 239 -1.92 -17.32 -0.59
N ALA A 240 -1.25 -16.37 -1.25
CA ALA A 240 -0.16 -16.66 -2.19
C ALA A 240 1.06 -17.26 -1.50
N VAL A 241 1.34 -16.80 -0.27
CA VAL A 241 2.48 -17.23 0.55
C VAL A 241 2.22 -18.60 1.20
N ALA A 242 0.99 -18.87 1.62
CA ALA A 242 0.58 -20.16 2.18
C ALA A 242 0.25 -21.21 1.10
N GLY A 243 0.08 -20.79 -0.16
CA GLY A 243 -0.26 -21.65 -1.28
C GLY A 243 0.91 -22.52 -1.77
N SER A 244 0.56 -23.61 -2.47
CA SER A 244 1.51 -24.54 -3.09
C SER A 244 2.02 -24.07 -4.47
N ALA A 245 1.34 -23.09 -5.09
CA ALA A 245 1.66 -22.55 -6.41
C ALA A 245 2.86 -21.58 -6.39
N GLN A 246 4.00 -22.04 -5.87
CA GLN A 246 5.23 -21.26 -5.75
C GLN A 246 6.17 -21.59 -6.93
N ARG A 247 6.36 -20.62 -7.84
CA ARG A 247 7.35 -20.73 -8.93
C ARG A 247 8.66 -20.07 -8.51
N TRP A 248 9.73 -20.44 -9.20
CA TRP A 248 11.05 -19.84 -8.99
C TRP A 248 11.05 -18.30 -9.10
N LYS A 249 10.23 -17.76 -10.01
CA LYS A 249 10.22 -16.33 -10.34
C LYS A 249 9.04 -15.56 -9.73
N ALA A 250 7.97 -16.22 -9.28
CA ALA A 250 6.76 -15.58 -8.75
C ALA A 250 5.92 -16.56 -7.92
N ILE A 251 5.03 -16.04 -7.09
CA ILE A 251 3.97 -16.82 -6.40
C ILE A 251 2.60 -16.41 -6.93
N ARG A 252 1.61 -17.29 -6.85
CA ARG A 252 0.23 -17.01 -7.28
C ARG A 252 -0.70 -17.05 -6.06
N GLY A 253 -1.38 -15.94 -5.82
CA GLY A 253 -2.57 -15.89 -4.94
C GLY A 253 -3.85 -15.86 -5.77
N GLU A 254 -4.98 -15.67 -5.12
CA GLU A 254 -6.30 -15.45 -5.72
C GLU A 254 -6.31 -14.16 -6.56
N ALA A 255 -5.80 -13.07 -5.99
CA ALA A 255 -5.86 -11.73 -6.58
C ALA A 255 -4.91 -11.51 -7.77
N GLY A 256 -3.75 -12.17 -7.80
CA GLY A 256 -2.78 -12.00 -8.88
C GLY A 256 -1.55 -12.89 -8.76
N TRP A 257 -0.68 -12.80 -9.76
CA TRP A 257 0.71 -13.20 -9.63
C TRP A 257 1.47 -12.12 -8.88
N MET A 258 2.24 -12.52 -7.87
CA MET A 258 3.08 -11.62 -7.09
C MET A 258 4.55 -11.92 -7.37
N THR A 259 5.29 -10.88 -7.73
CA THR A 259 6.73 -10.95 -7.94
C THR A 259 7.44 -9.93 -7.07
N THR A 260 8.36 -10.39 -6.22
CA THR A 260 9.16 -9.54 -5.34
C THR A 260 10.55 -9.31 -5.90
N TYR A 261 10.94 -8.05 -5.90
CA TYR A 261 12.25 -7.54 -6.30
C TYR A 261 12.90 -6.84 -5.11
N ALA A 262 14.22 -6.94 -5.01
CA ALA A 262 15.02 -6.17 -4.05
C ALA A 262 15.59 -4.92 -4.71
N TYR A 263 15.62 -3.83 -3.96
CA TYR A 263 16.44 -2.68 -4.31
C TYR A 263 17.91 -3.01 -4.01
N PRO A 264 18.85 -2.66 -4.89
CA PRO A 264 20.26 -2.70 -4.54
C PRO A 264 20.56 -1.64 -3.48
N ALA A 265 21.51 -1.95 -2.60
CA ALA A 265 21.89 -1.13 -1.44
C ALA A 265 22.14 0.33 -1.82
N GLU A 266 22.88 0.54 -2.89
CA GLU A 266 23.30 1.83 -3.43
C GLU A 266 22.15 2.66 -4.05
N ALA A 267 20.99 2.05 -4.35
CA ALA A 267 19.88 2.76 -5.01
C ALA A 267 18.76 3.18 -4.04
N ILE A 268 18.83 2.81 -2.76
CA ILE A 268 17.79 3.16 -1.78
C ILE A 268 17.85 4.67 -1.51
N SER A 269 16.87 5.39 -2.06
CA SER A 269 16.68 6.84 -1.91
C SER A 269 15.20 7.18 -2.06
N SER A 270 14.74 8.29 -1.49
CA SER A 270 13.34 8.74 -1.61
C SER A 270 12.86 8.80 -3.04
N ARG A 271 13.69 9.35 -3.95
CA ARG A 271 13.38 9.44 -5.37
C ARG A 271 13.19 8.07 -6.02
N VAL A 272 14.04 7.09 -5.72
CA VAL A 272 13.91 5.74 -6.31
C VAL A 272 12.70 5.01 -5.73
N LEU A 273 12.41 5.22 -4.43
CA LEU A 273 11.23 4.64 -3.79
C LEU A 273 9.93 5.24 -4.35
N SER A 274 9.86 6.55 -4.62
CA SER A 274 8.67 7.16 -5.20
C SER A 274 8.41 6.66 -6.63
N GLN A 275 9.46 6.42 -7.42
CA GLN A 275 9.34 5.87 -8.78
C GLN A 275 8.64 4.51 -8.86
N ALA A 276 8.57 3.74 -7.76
CA ALA A 276 7.76 2.54 -7.68
C ALA A 276 6.27 2.78 -8.02
N TRP A 277 5.77 3.96 -7.69
CA TRP A 277 4.39 4.36 -7.94
C TRP A 277 4.12 4.73 -9.40
N THR A 278 5.13 4.73 -10.28
CA THR A 278 4.95 4.85 -11.74
C THR A 278 4.47 3.55 -12.39
N LEU A 279 4.60 2.42 -11.69
CA LEU A 279 4.30 1.10 -12.24
C LEU A 279 2.80 0.92 -12.45
N ARG A 280 2.42 0.57 -13.68
CA ARG A 280 1.06 0.17 -14.04
C ARG A 280 0.84 -1.29 -13.66
N ALA A 281 0.56 -1.51 -12.39
CA ALA A 281 0.26 -2.81 -11.80
C ALA A 281 -1.07 -2.77 -11.06
N ASP A 282 -1.67 -3.94 -10.81
CA ASP A 282 -2.91 -4.03 -10.04
C ASP A 282 -2.68 -3.56 -8.60
N GLU A 283 -1.50 -3.88 -8.05
CA GLU A 283 -1.05 -3.44 -6.74
C GLU A 283 0.48 -3.43 -6.66
N VAL A 284 1.02 -2.47 -5.92
CA VAL A 284 2.42 -2.35 -5.55
C VAL A 284 2.49 -2.44 -4.02
N ILE A 285 3.41 -3.25 -3.50
CA ILE A 285 3.74 -3.35 -2.08
C ILE A 285 5.21 -3.00 -1.94
N GLN A 286 5.53 -1.89 -1.32
CA GLN A 286 6.87 -1.46 -0.99
C GLN A 286 7.15 -1.72 0.49
N ASN A 287 8.31 -2.27 0.80
CA ASN A 287 8.71 -2.55 2.17
C ASN A 287 10.12 -2.02 2.40
N VAL A 288 10.27 -1.05 3.29
CA VAL A 288 11.55 -0.54 3.76
C VAL A 288 11.72 -0.98 5.21
N THR A 289 12.74 -1.79 5.49
CA THR A 289 13.01 -2.28 6.84
C THR A 289 14.23 -1.60 7.43
N VAL A 290 14.07 -0.99 8.59
CA VAL A 290 15.13 -0.36 9.39
C VAL A 290 15.57 -1.29 10.52
N TYR A 291 16.86 -1.28 10.82
CA TYR A 291 17.50 -2.13 11.83
C TYR A 291 18.18 -1.29 12.94
N PRO A 292 18.44 -1.87 14.13
CA PRO A 292 19.03 -1.13 15.26
C PRO A 292 20.46 -0.64 15.04
N ASP A 293 21.17 -1.20 14.06
CA ASP A 293 22.52 -0.84 13.64
C ASP A 293 22.55 0.32 12.63
N ALA A 294 21.43 1.07 12.50
CA ALA A 294 21.24 2.14 11.52
C ALA A 294 21.49 1.68 10.06
N THR A 295 21.14 0.43 9.77
CA THR A 295 21.08 -0.08 8.39
C THR A 295 19.63 -0.24 7.94
N CYS A 296 19.42 -0.33 6.62
CA CYS A 296 18.13 -0.64 6.05
C CYS A 296 18.20 -1.59 4.87
N THR A 297 17.04 -2.13 4.51
CA THR A 297 16.81 -2.85 3.25
C THR A 297 15.49 -2.42 2.65
N ALA A 298 15.35 -2.57 1.33
CA ALA A 298 14.08 -2.32 0.66
C ALA A 298 13.73 -3.43 -0.34
N THR A 299 12.43 -3.75 -0.43
CA THR A 299 11.84 -4.60 -1.48
C THR A 299 10.60 -3.96 -2.08
N ILE A 300 10.27 -4.39 -3.28
CA ILE A 300 9.00 -4.09 -3.95
C ILE A 300 8.39 -5.39 -4.45
N THR A 301 7.15 -5.67 -4.06
CA THR A 301 6.34 -6.75 -4.60
C THR A 301 5.30 -6.14 -5.53
N VAL A 302 5.25 -6.63 -6.77
CA VAL A 302 4.31 -6.18 -7.79
C VAL A 302 3.30 -7.28 -8.03
N ARG A 303 2.00 -6.93 -7.99
CA ARG A 303 0.89 -7.82 -8.29
C ARG A 303 0.35 -7.52 -9.68
N THR A 304 0.24 -8.55 -10.50
CA THR A 304 -0.23 -8.47 -11.89
C THR A 304 -1.13 -9.65 -12.23
N PRO A 305 -2.00 -9.55 -13.25
CA PRO A 305 -2.90 -10.65 -13.63
C PRO A 305 -2.12 -11.81 -14.28
N THR A 306 -0.96 -11.52 -14.87
CA THR A 306 -0.07 -12.51 -15.51
C THR A 306 1.36 -12.42 -14.94
N PRO A 307 2.16 -13.49 -14.99
CA PRO A 307 3.54 -13.44 -14.51
C PRO A 307 4.39 -12.45 -15.30
N ALA A 308 5.12 -11.56 -14.62
CA ALA A 308 6.03 -10.60 -15.25
C ALA A 308 7.30 -11.31 -15.76
N PRO A 309 7.61 -11.32 -17.07
CA PRO A 309 8.80 -12.00 -17.60
C PRO A 309 10.09 -11.31 -17.13
N THR A 310 10.11 -9.97 -17.14
CA THR A 310 11.25 -9.11 -16.81
C THR A 310 10.96 -8.21 -15.59
N PRO A 311 12.00 -7.76 -14.87
CA PRO A 311 11.85 -6.71 -13.87
C PRO A 311 11.34 -5.41 -14.48
N PRO A 312 10.54 -4.61 -13.75
CA PRO A 312 10.00 -3.37 -14.28
C PRO A 312 11.04 -2.25 -14.42
N SER A 313 12.20 -2.38 -13.76
CA SER A 313 13.34 -1.48 -13.88
C SER A 313 14.64 -2.28 -13.82
N VAL A 314 15.66 -1.82 -14.55
CA VAL A 314 17.01 -2.41 -14.57
C VAL A 314 17.70 -2.38 -13.19
N ILE A 315 17.30 -1.45 -12.33
CA ILE A 315 17.84 -1.32 -10.96
C ILE A 315 17.36 -2.50 -10.09
N LEU A 316 16.15 -3.01 -10.33
CA LEU A 316 15.50 -3.98 -9.47
C LEU A 316 15.98 -5.41 -9.73
N ARG A 317 16.35 -6.12 -8.66
CA ARG A 317 16.81 -7.51 -8.75
C ARG A 317 15.72 -8.46 -8.28
N ARG A 318 15.28 -9.39 -9.14
CA ARG A 318 14.27 -10.38 -8.77
C ARG A 318 14.84 -11.37 -7.75
N LEU A 319 14.10 -11.61 -6.67
CA LEU A 319 14.48 -12.55 -5.60
C LEU A 319 14.12 -14.01 -5.98
N ASN A 320 14.79 -14.51 -7.01
CA ASN A 320 14.55 -15.84 -7.56
C ASN A 320 14.71 -16.95 -6.50
N GLY A 321 13.74 -17.85 -6.40
CA GLY A 321 13.71 -18.94 -5.41
C GLY A 321 13.31 -18.50 -3.99
N GLU A 322 13.18 -17.19 -3.74
CA GLU A 322 12.85 -16.62 -2.42
C GLU A 322 11.51 -15.89 -2.41
N GLN A 323 10.68 -16.07 -3.44
CA GLN A 323 9.47 -15.25 -3.66
C GLN A 323 8.45 -15.35 -2.51
N ALA A 324 8.20 -16.55 -1.99
CA ALA A 324 7.30 -16.75 -0.85
C ALA A 324 7.85 -16.08 0.42
N ALA A 325 9.14 -16.27 0.72
CA ALA A 325 9.80 -15.62 1.84
C ALA A 325 9.82 -14.08 1.69
N ALA A 326 10.07 -13.58 0.48
CA ALA A 326 10.13 -12.16 0.22
C ALA A 326 8.76 -11.48 0.35
N ALA A 327 7.69 -12.12 -0.14
CA ALA A 327 6.33 -11.64 0.08
C ALA A 327 5.93 -11.73 1.57
N ALA A 328 6.33 -12.81 2.26
CA ALA A 328 6.10 -12.98 3.69
C ALA A 328 6.80 -11.91 4.55
N ALA A 329 7.91 -11.34 4.09
CA ALA A 329 8.61 -10.26 4.79
C ALA A 329 7.77 -8.96 4.91
N ASN A 330 6.77 -8.80 4.04
CA ASN A 330 5.84 -7.66 4.08
C ASN A 330 4.76 -7.83 5.16
N MET A 331 4.58 -9.03 5.70
CA MET A 331 3.45 -9.39 6.55
C MET A 331 3.80 -9.38 8.05
N CYS A 332 2.80 -9.57 8.90
CA CYS A 332 2.87 -9.54 10.36
C CYS A 332 3.47 -10.82 10.96
N GLY A 333 4.45 -11.43 10.29
CA GLY A 333 5.18 -12.61 10.76
C GLY A 333 6.63 -12.30 11.13
N PRO A 334 7.37 -13.29 11.65
CA PRO A 334 8.82 -13.19 11.82
C PRO A 334 9.48 -12.90 10.47
N ARG A 335 10.55 -12.11 10.48
CA ARG A 335 11.22 -11.72 9.24
C ARG A 335 12.05 -12.89 8.69
N PRO A 336 11.76 -13.38 7.48
CA PRO A 336 12.58 -14.40 6.87
C PRO A 336 13.94 -13.83 6.44
N HIS A 337 14.93 -14.70 6.35
CA HIS A 337 16.23 -14.33 5.78
C HIS A 337 16.16 -14.40 4.25
N LEU A 338 16.41 -13.27 3.59
CA LEU A 338 16.49 -13.16 2.13
C LEU A 338 17.95 -13.06 1.70
N ARG A 339 18.47 -14.08 1.02
CA ARG A 339 19.87 -14.13 0.56
C ARG A 339 20.15 -13.07 -0.50
N GLY A 340 19.19 -12.82 -1.38
CA GLY A 340 19.30 -11.81 -2.43
C GLY A 340 19.22 -10.37 -1.95
N GLN A 341 18.96 -10.12 -0.66
CA GLN A 341 18.82 -8.79 -0.09
C GLN A 341 20.02 -8.44 0.79
N ARG A 342 20.71 -7.34 0.47
CA ARG A 342 21.82 -6.82 1.28
C ARG A 342 21.38 -5.57 2.04
N ARG A 343 21.79 -5.49 3.31
CA ARG A 343 21.66 -4.29 4.13
C ARG A 343 22.60 -3.20 3.63
N CYS A 344 22.16 -1.95 3.68
CA CYS A 344 22.97 -0.76 3.44
C CYS A 344 22.89 0.18 4.65
N PRO A 345 23.84 1.09 4.84
CA PRO A 345 23.65 2.20 5.77
C PRO A 345 22.35 2.94 5.46
N LEU A 346 21.61 3.30 6.51
CA LEU A 346 20.42 4.12 6.36
C LEU A 346 20.83 5.50 5.81
N PRO A 347 20.22 5.99 4.73
CA PRO A 347 20.51 7.32 4.21
C PRO A 347 20.26 8.42 5.25
N ALA A 348 20.86 9.59 5.07
CA ALA A 348 20.65 10.74 5.97
C ALA A 348 19.18 11.21 5.97
N GLN A 349 18.48 11.02 4.86
CA GLN A 349 17.07 11.31 4.71
C GLN A 349 16.43 10.25 3.80
N LEU A 350 15.30 9.70 4.22
CA LEU A 350 14.56 8.71 3.45
C LEU A 350 13.04 8.95 3.61
N VAL A 351 12.60 10.07 3.04
CA VAL A 351 11.18 10.45 2.96
C VAL A 351 10.41 9.48 2.06
N THR A 352 9.25 9.04 2.55
CA THR A 352 8.25 8.26 1.79
C THR A 352 6.87 8.84 2.03
N GLU A 353 6.04 8.87 1.01
CA GLU A 353 4.70 9.42 1.12
C GLU A 353 3.70 8.43 1.75
N ILE A 354 2.79 8.98 2.54
CA ILE A 354 1.74 8.26 3.28
C ILE A 354 0.39 8.56 2.63
N GLY A 355 -0.51 7.59 2.63
CA GLY A 355 -1.90 7.81 2.20
C GLY A 355 -2.04 8.09 0.70
N PRO A 356 -3.25 8.10 0.15
CA PRO A 356 -3.46 8.32 -1.29
C PRO A 356 -3.02 9.73 -1.72
N SER A 357 -2.55 9.87 -2.97
CA SER A 357 -2.37 11.17 -3.63
C SER A 357 -3.70 11.87 -3.89
N GLY A 358 -4.78 11.07 -4.00
CA GLY A 358 -6.14 11.56 -4.16
C GLY A 358 -6.63 11.61 -5.60
N VAL A 359 -7.59 12.49 -5.84
CA VAL A 359 -8.28 12.66 -7.12
C VAL A 359 -7.75 13.90 -7.83
N LEU A 360 -7.40 13.77 -9.11
CA LEU A 360 -6.97 14.90 -9.93
C LEU A 360 -8.12 15.89 -10.09
N ILE A 361 -7.90 17.13 -9.64
CA ILE A 361 -8.87 18.21 -9.80
C ILE A 361 -8.55 18.97 -11.10
N GLY A 362 -7.32 19.43 -11.27
CA GLY A 362 -6.91 20.20 -12.43
C GLY A 362 -5.52 20.80 -12.28
N LYS A 363 -5.25 21.90 -12.99
CA LYS A 363 -3.98 22.62 -12.99
C LYS A 363 -4.02 23.86 -12.11
N LEU A 364 -2.92 24.11 -11.42
CA LEU A 364 -2.62 25.35 -10.74
C LEU A 364 -2.08 26.37 -11.74
N SER A 365 -2.01 27.64 -11.33
CA SER A 365 -1.53 28.75 -12.16
C SER A 365 -0.08 28.60 -12.63
N ASN A 366 0.74 27.85 -11.89
CA ASN A 366 2.12 27.53 -12.25
C ASN A 366 2.24 26.35 -13.23
N GLY A 367 1.13 25.72 -13.62
CA GLY A 367 1.08 24.57 -14.52
C GLY A 367 1.12 23.21 -13.84
N ASP A 368 1.39 23.15 -12.53
CA ASP A 368 1.38 21.90 -11.77
C ASP A 368 -0.04 21.35 -11.65
N ARG A 369 -0.17 20.02 -11.55
CA ARG A 369 -1.49 19.40 -11.35
C ARG A 369 -1.77 19.20 -9.86
N LEU A 370 -2.99 19.49 -9.42
CA LEU A 370 -3.44 19.34 -8.05
C LEU A 370 -4.29 18.07 -7.89
N MET A 371 -3.91 17.22 -6.94
CA MET A 371 -4.68 16.05 -6.52
C MET A 371 -5.10 16.19 -5.06
N ILE A 372 -6.35 15.83 -4.74
CA ILE A 372 -6.90 15.93 -3.38
C ILE A 372 -7.51 14.60 -2.92
N PRO A 373 -7.09 14.05 -1.78
CA PRO A 373 -7.75 12.91 -1.16
C PRO A 373 -9.16 13.28 -0.71
N VAL A 374 -10.17 12.66 -1.32
CA VAL A 374 -11.59 12.82 -0.92
C VAL A 374 -12.00 11.86 0.20
N THR A 375 -11.14 10.89 0.51
CA THR A 375 -11.32 9.86 1.54
C THR A 375 -10.24 9.96 2.60
N ASP A 376 -10.57 9.53 3.81
CA ASP A 376 -9.62 9.34 4.89
C ASP A 376 -9.82 7.94 5.51
N ALA A 377 -8.71 7.27 5.85
CA ALA A 377 -8.76 5.94 6.43
C ALA A 377 -9.04 5.95 7.95
N GLY A 378 -8.83 7.09 8.62
CA GLY A 378 -8.95 7.23 10.07
C GLY A 378 -10.29 7.81 10.53
N GLU A 379 -10.84 8.73 9.76
CA GLU A 379 -11.99 9.55 10.12
C GLU A 379 -13.03 9.59 9.01
N LEU A 380 -14.28 9.89 9.37
CA LEU A 380 -15.34 10.08 8.40
C LEU A 380 -15.11 11.39 7.65
N SER A 381 -15.14 11.35 6.31
CA SER A 381 -14.93 12.54 5.48
C SER A 381 -16.24 13.07 4.90
N ARG A 382 -16.31 14.38 4.76
CA ARG A 382 -17.35 15.15 4.07
C ARG A 382 -16.69 16.05 3.05
N VAL A 383 -17.09 15.87 1.81
CA VAL A 383 -16.65 16.69 0.69
C VAL A 383 -17.83 17.47 0.18
N PHE A 384 -17.69 18.78 0.08
CA PHE A 384 -18.70 19.63 -0.54
C PHE A 384 -18.27 20.01 -1.95
N VAL A 385 -19.14 19.80 -2.93
CA VAL A 385 -18.90 20.18 -4.32
C VAL A 385 -20.06 21.06 -4.79
N ALA A 386 -19.84 22.36 -4.91
CA ALA A 386 -20.78 23.31 -5.50
C ALA A 386 -20.35 23.63 -6.93
N ALA A 387 -20.86 22.85 -7.88
CA ALA A 387 -20.48 22.97 -9.28
C ALA A 387 -21.60 22.49 -10.20
N ASP A 388 -21.51 22.85 -11.48
CA ASP A 388 -22.37 22.30 -12.51
C ASP A 388 -22.20 20.77 -12.64
N ASP A 389 -23.14 20.15 -13.35
CA ASP A 389 -23.13 18.70 -13.57
C ASP A 389 -21.89 18.21 -14.31
N THR A 390 -21.30 19.05 -15.16
CA THR A 390 -20.12 18.68 -15.95
C THR A 390 -18.94 18.44 -15.03
N ILE A 391 -18.67 19.38 -14.13
CA ILE A 391 -17.61 19.31 -13.14
C ILE A 391 -17.93 18.26 -12.08
N ALA A 392 -19.15 18.25 -11.55
CA ALA A 392 -19.55 17.32 -10.50
C ALA A 392 -19.42 15.85 -10.96
N LYS A 393 -19.92 15.52 -12.16
CA LYS A 393 -19.80 14.17 -12.72
C LYS A 393 -18.34 13.78 -12.93
N ARG A 394 -17.49 14.70 -13.42
CA ARG A 394 -16.05 14.44 -13.60
C ARG A 394 -15.35 14.14 -12.29
N ILE A 395 -15.62 14.90 -11.23
CA ILE A 395 -15.06 14.61 -9.90
C ILE A 395 -15.50 13.21 -9.46
N VAL A 396 -16.79 12.89 -9.57
CA VAL A 396 -17.34 11.59 -9.16
C VAL A 396 -16.73 10.42 -9.94
N ILE A 397 -16.60 10.51 -11.26
CA ILE A 397 -15.96 9.42 -12.02
C ILE A 397 -14.48 9.30 -11.69
N ARG A 398 -13.75 10.40 -11.46
CA ARG A 398 -12.33 10.34 -11.07
C ARG A 398 -12.11 9.73 -9.69
N VAL A 399 -13.06 9.89 -8.77
CA VAL A 399 -13.09 9.16 -7.50
C VAL A 399 -13.11 7.64 -7.75
N VAL A 400 -13.93 7.19 -8.71
CA VAL A 400 -13.92 5.78 -9.17
C VAL A 400 -12.58 5.42 -9.83
N GLY A 401 -12.05 6.32 -10.67
CA GLY A 401 -10.75 6.16 -11.34
C GLY A 401 -9.60 5.95 -10.36
N ALA A 402 -9.58 6.70 -9.25
CA ALA A 402 -8.63 6.53 -8.15
C ALA A 402 -8.77 5.19 -7.41
N GLY A 403 -9.91 4.51 -7.57
CA GLY A 403 -10.17 3.16 -7.08
C GLY A 403 -11.36 3.04 -6.13
N GLU A 404 -12.04 4.13 -5.82
CA GLU A 404 -13.17 4.13 -4.88
C GLU A 404 -14.42 3.45 -5.41
N ARG A 405 -15.23 2.90 -4.49
CA ARG A 405 -16.53 2.31 -4.79
C ARG A 405 -17.60 3.33 -4.45
N VAL A 406 -18.21 3.89 -5.48
CA VAL A 406 -19.10 5.03 -5.35
C VAL A 406 -20.56 4.58 -5.43
N CYS A 407 -21.39 5.08 -4.53
CA CYS A 407 -22.86 4.97 -4.62
C CYS A 407 -23.47 6.37 -4.68
N VAL A 408 -24.13 6.69 -5.79
CA VAL A 408 -24.88 7.94 -5.97
C VAL A 408 -26.30 7.72 -5.47
N HIS A 409 -26.70 8.49 -4.46
CA HIS A 409 -28.04 8.52 -3.91
C HIS A 409 -28.79 9.71 -4.50
N THR A 410 -29.70 9.45 -5.44
CA THR A 410 -30.44 10.49 -6.16
C THR A 410 -31.84 10.00 -6.50
N ARG A 411 -32.81 10.92 -6.52
CA ARG A 411 -34.16 10.66 -7.03
C ARG A 411 -34.21 10.82 -8.55
N ASP A 412 -33.35 11.66 -9.10
CA ASP A 412 -33.20 11.88 -10.53
C ASP A 412 -32.14 10.92 -11.10
N GLN A 413 -32.58 9.69 -11.42
CA GLN A 413 -31.68 8.67 -11.96
C GLN A 413 -31.21 9.01 -13.38
N GLU A 414 -32.00 9.75 -14.16
CA GLU A 414 -31.65 10.13 -15.54
C GLU A 414 -30.45 11.07 -15.56
N ARG A 415 -30.42 12.06 -14.66
CA ARG A 415 -29.28 12.98 -14.48
C ARG A 415 -27.96 12.24 -14.36
N TRP A 416 -27.93 11.13 -13.64
CA TRP A 416 -26.71 10.35 -13.36
C TRP A 416 -26.54 9.12 -14.26
N ALA A 417 -27.49 8.79 -15.13
CA ALA A 417 -27.44 7.55 -15.92
C ALA A 417 -26.16 7.39 -16.75
N SER A 418 -25.63 8.49 -17.27
CA SER A 418 -24.40 8.57 -18.08
C SER A 418 -23.11 8.15 -17.34
N VAL A 419 -23.07 8.24 -16.00
CA VAL A 419 -21.85 7.88 -15.23
C VAL A 419 -21.82 6.42 -14.78
N ARG A 420 -22.84 5.62 -15.10
CA ARG A 420 -22.95 4.22 -14.64
C ARG A 420 -21.75 3.40 -15.12
N MET A 421 -21.07 2.75 -14.18
CA MET A 421 -19.90 1.89 -14.44
C MET A 421 -19.74 0.85 -13.31
N PRO A 422 -18.90 -0.19 -13.44
CA PRO A 422 -18.88 -1.32 -12.49
C PRO A 422 -18.67 -0.96 -11.01
N GLN A 423 -17.94 0.12 -10.72
CA GLN A 423 -17.69 0.61 -9.35
C GLN A 423 -18.50 1.87 -8.99
N LEU A 424 -19.48 2.24 -9.82
CA LEU A 424 -20.41 3.34 -9.57
C LEU A 424 -21.86 2.82 -9.68
N SER A 425 -22.54 2.76 -8.55
CA SER A 425 -23.96 2.41 -8.49
C SER A 425 -24.82 3.67 -8.31
N ILE A 426 -26.00 3.68 -8.91
CA ILE A 426 -26.99 4.76 -8.76
C ILE A 426 -28.20 4.13 -8.07
N VAL A 427 -28.62 4.71 -6.95
CA VAL A 427 -29.71 4.21 -6.12
C VAL A 427 -30.67 5.33 -5.75
N GLY A 428 -31.98 5.04 -5.79
CA GLY A 428 -33.03 5.92 -5.30
C GLY A 428 -33.38 5.74 -3.82
N THR A 429 -32.60 4.95 -3.08
CA THR A 429 -32.88 4.61 -1.68
C THR A 429 -31.73 4.98 -0.74
N PRO A 430 -31.98 5.12 0.58
CA PRO A 430 -30.95 5.34 1.57
C PRO A 430 -29.89 4.23 1.68
N ARG A 431 -30.23 2.99 1.31
CA ARG A 431 -29.32 1.85 1.48
C ARG A 431 -28.23 1.88 0.39
N PRO A 432 -26.94 2.02 0.75
CA PRO A 432 -25.87 2.02 -0.24
C PRO A 432 -25.65 0.63 -0.83
N ALA A 433 -25.05 0.57 -2.02
CA ALA A 433 -24.60 -0.68 -2.62
C ALA A 433 -23.54 -1.37 -1.73
N PRO A 434 -23.43 -2.71 -1.76
CA PRO A 434 -22.46 -3.43 -0.95
C PRO A 434 -21.02 -2.94 -1.18
N ARG A 435 -20.25 -2.76 -0.09
CA ARG A 435 -18.85 -2.31 -0.09
C ARG A 435 -18.62 -0.89 -0.62
N THR A 436 -19.66 -0.05 -0.64
CA THR A 436 -19.53 1.39 -0.93
C THR A 436 -18.53 2.02 0.03
N THR A 437 -17.55 2.73 -0.51
CA THR A 437 -16.57 3.53 0.26
C THR A 437 -16.96 5.01 0.27
N VAL A 438 -17.56 5.48 -0.82
CA VAL A 438 -17.97 6.87 -1.00
C VAL A 438 -19.45 6.95 -1.37
N GLY A 439 -20.25 7.65 -0.55
CA GLY A 439 -21.63 8.01 -0.88
C GLY A 439 -21.68 9.39 -1.55
N VAL A 440 -22.43 9.55 -2.63
CA VAL A 440 -22.70 10.86 -3.24
C VAL A 440 -24.16 11.20 -2.99
N VAL A 441 -24.42 12.40 -2.48
CA VAL A 441 -25.77 12.90 -2.15
C VAL A 441 -25.97 14.29 -2.72
N GLU A 442 -27.21 14.66 -2.97
CA GLU A 442 -27.56 16.02 -3.39
C GLU A 442 -27.72 16.93 -2.17
N TYR A 443 -27.25 18.16 -2.31
CA TYR A 443 -27.42 19.19 -1.29
C TYR A 443 -28.86 19.68 -1.29
N VAL A 444 -29.46 19.68 -0.10
CA VAL A 444 -30.76 20.31 0.15
C VAL A 444 -30.55 21.37 1.20
N ARG A 445 -30.93 22.61 0.88
CA ARG A 445 -30.83 23.72 1.81
C ARG A 445 -31.79 23.47 2.99
N ARG A 446 -31.25 23.40 4.20
CA ARG A 446 -32.05 23.28 5.41
C ARG A 446 -32.89 24.55 5.57
N ARG A 447 -34.22 24.44 5.47
CA ARG A 447 -35.13 25.57 5.71
C ARG A 447 -34.93 26.00 7.17
N LYS A 448 -34.53 27.25 7.40
CA LYS A 448 -34.35 27.79 8.75
C LYS A 448 -35.76 27.93 9.36
N ASN A 449 -36.00 27.36 10.54
CA ASN A 449 -37.24 27.59 11.28
C ASN A 449 -37.39 29.11 11.46
N GLY A 450 -38.38 29.73 10.82
CA GLY A 450 -38.62 31.17 10.85
C GLY A 450 -38.87 31.84 9.50
N ASP A 451 -38.86 31.10 8.38
CA ASP A 451 -39.30 31.64 7.09
C ASP A 451 -40.79 31.32 6.85
N ASP A 452 -41.67 32.21 7.34
CA ASP A 452 -43.14 32.21 7.15
C ASP A 452 -43.54 32.56 5.70
N GLY A 453 -42.83 31.99 4.73
CA GLY A 453 -43.11 32.13 3.31
C GLY A 453 -44.10 31.08 2.84
N LYS A 454 -45.35 31.51 2.63
CA LYS A 454 -46.34 30.84 1.77
C LYS A 454 -45.69 30.50 0.43
N SER A 455 -45.28 29.26 0.25
CA SER A 455 -45.02 28.69 -1.06
C SER A 455 -45.84 27.41 -1.14
N GLU A 456 -47.08 27.58 -1.59
CA GLU A 456 -47.89 26.49 -2.12
C GLU A 456 -47.19 25.96 -3.37
N GLY A 457 -46.95 24.65 -3.42
CA GLY A 457 -46.42 23.96 -4.60
C GLY A 457 -44.91 23.71 -4.60
N SER A 458 -44.48 22.61 -3.98
CA SER A 458 -43.62 21.57 -4.58
C SER A 458 -43.11 20.66 -3.46
N GLY A 459 -43.04 19.35 -3.73
CA GLY A 459 -42.66 18.36 -2.73
C GLY A 459 -41.35 18.75 -2.03
N VAL A 460 -41.29 18.59 -0.71
CA VAL A 460 -40.07 18.81 0.06
C VAL A 460 -38.99 17.90 -0.54
N ASP A 461 -38.07 18.47 -1.30
CA ASP A 461 -36.90 17.77 -1.81
C ASP A 461 -36.02 17.42 -0.61
N VAL A 462 -36.28 16.26 -0.01
CA VAL A 462 -35.48 15.71 1.08
C VAL A 462 -34.32 14.95 0.46
N ALA A 463 -33.09 15.39 0.72
CA ALA A 463 -31.88 14.71 0.30
C ALA A 463 -31.86 13.29 0.86
N ILE A 464 -31.55 12.31 0.00
CA ILE A 464 -31.40 10.93 0.43
C ILE A 464 -30.13 10.84 1.29
N SER A 465 -30.31 10.58 2.58
CA SER A 465 -29.19 10.38 3.50
C SER A 465 -28.82 8.90 3.55
N PRO A 466 -27.58 8.51 3.23
CA PRO A 466 -27.20 7.12 3.14
C PRO A 466 -27.13 6.47 4.53
N THR A 467 -27.75 5.29 4.67
CA THR A 467 -27.82 4.53 5.92
C THR A 467 -27.55 3.03 5.64
N PRO A 468 -26.48 2.43 6.22
CA PRO A 468 -25.45 3.06 7.04
C PRO A 468 -24.62 4.06 6.24
N ARG A 469 -24.10 5.09 6.93
CA ARG A 469 -23.28 6.13 6.29
C ARG A 469 -21.92 5.54 5.85
N PRO A 470 -21.53 5.69 4.57
CA PRO A 470 -20.18 5.33 4.12
C PRO A 470 -19.09 6.17 4.81
N ALA A 471 -17.85 5.70 4.74
CA ALA A 471 -16.70 6.39 5.35
C ALA A 471 -16.56 7.83 4.84
N SER A 472 -16.82 8.06 3.55
CA SER A 472 -16.78 9.41 2.97
C SER A 472 -18.09 9.73 2.26
N VAL A 473 -18.56 10.97 2.40
CA VAL A 473 -19.77 11.46 1.73
C VAL A 473 -19.43 12.71 0.93
N ILE A 474 -19.76 12.69 -0.36
CA ILE A 474 -19.66 13.85 -1.25
C ILE A 474 -21.06 14.44 -1.40
N THR A 475 -21.22 15.71 -1.04
CA THR A 475 -22.45 16.47 -1.16
C THR A 475 -22.36 17.39 -2.38
N ILE A 476 -23.20 17.16 -3.38
CA ILE A 476 -23.24 17.92 -4.64
C ILE A 476 -24.30 19.02 -4.54
N ALA A 477 -23.89 20.28 -4.69
CA ALA A 477 -24.74 21.45 -4.74
C ALA A 477 -24.64 22.15 -6.10
N ARG A 478 -25.63 23.00 -6.41
CA ARG A 478 -25.60 23.85 -7.61
C ARG A 478 -24.45 24.86 -7.53
N PRO A 479 -23.87 25.28 -8.67
CA PRO A 479 -22.87 26.34 -8.68
C PRO A 479 -23.44 27.62 -8.05
N GLY A 480 -22.59 28.40 -7.37
CA GLY A 480 -23.00 29.58 -6.60
C GLY A 480 -23.61 29.29 -5.22
N THR A 481 -23.78 28.02 -4.83
CA THR A 481 -24.22 27.67 -3.47
C THR A 481 -23.10 27.98 -2.46
N SER A 482 -23.26 29.05 -1.68
CA SER A 482 -22.32 29.40 -0.60
C SER A 482 -22.72 28.74 0.71
N LEU A 483 -21.80 28.01 1.35
CA LEU A 483 -21.95 27.57 2.74
C LEU A 483 -21.71 28.73 3.70
N SER A 484 -22.48 28.78 4.79
CA SER A 484 -22.14 29.64 5.93
C SER A 484 -20.78 29.24 6.50
N GLU A 485 -20.06 30.16 7.15
CA GLU A 485 -18.78 29.81 7.78
C GLU A 485 -18.92 28.64 8.76
N SER A 486 -19.99 28.60 9.56
CA SER A 486 -20.26 27.50 10.48
C SER A 486 -20.46 26.17 9.77
N ASP A 487 -21.15 26.15 8.61
CA ASP A 487 -21.37 24.92 7.85
C ASP A 487 -20.10 24.47 7.12
N ARG A 488 -19.24 25.42 6.71
CA ARG A 488 -17.97 25.14 6.02
C ARG A 488 -17.01 24.34 6.90
N HIS A 489 -17.00 24.57 8.22
CA HIS A 489 -16.23 23.76 9.18
C HIS A 489 -16.70 22.30 9.25
N GLY A 490 -17.89 22.01 8.71
CA GLY A 490 -18.41 20.66 8.55
C GLY A 490 -17.92 19.93 7.30
N PHE A 491 -17.01 20.49 6.50
CA PHE A 491 -16.50 19.82 5.31
C PHE A 491 -14.97 19.87 5.30
N GLU A 492 -14.35 18.70 5.24
CA GLU A 492 -12.90 18.58 5.25
C GLU A 492 -12.30 18.94 3.88
N VAL A 493 -13.09 18.79 2.80
CA VAL A 493 -12.76 19.25 1.45
C VAL A 493 -13.94 20.04 0.87
N THR A 494 -13.66 21.19 0.27
CA THR A 494 -14.62 22.04 -0.44
C THR A 494 -14.15 22.29 -1.87
N ILE A 495 -15.05 22.16 -2.84
CA ILE A 495 -14.79 22.43 -4.25
C ILE A 495 -15.93 23.33 -4.75
N GLU A 496 -15.63 24.60 -5.01
CA GLU A 496 -16.62 25.61 -5.40
C GLU A 496 -16.28 26.13 -6.79
N GLN A 497 -17.17 25.96 -7.76
CA GLN A 497 -17.00 26.53 -9.10
C GLN A 497 -17.18 28.05 -9.04
N ILE A 498 -16.18 28.77 -9.54
CA ILE A 498 -16.19 30.24 -9.58
C ILE A 498 -16.37 30.74 -11.02
N ASP A 499 -15.87 29.97 -11.99
CA ASP A 499 -15.96 30.28 -13.42
C ASP A 499 -16.20 28.98 -14.21
N ARG A 500 -16.36 29.07 -15.53
CA ARG A 500 -16.71 27.97 -16.44
C ARG A 500 -15.85 26.71 -16.24
N ALA A 501 -14.55 26.88 -16.06
CA ALA A 501 -13.61 25.77 -15.82
C ALA A 501 -12.77 25.95 -14.54
N THR A 502 -12.99 27.02 -13.77
CA THR A 502 -12.17 27.34 -12.60
C THR A 502 -12.91 27.01 -11.31
N VAL A 503 -12.25 26.24 -10.45
CA VAL A 503 -12.77 25.84 -9.14
C VAL A 503 -11.84 26.33 -8.02
N LYS A 504 -12.44 26.81 -6.94
CA LYS A 504 -11.76 26.99 -5.65
C LYS A 504 -11.79 25.68 -4.90
N VAL A 505 -10.62 25.18 -4.56
CA VAL A 505 -10.46 23.97 -3.76
C VAL A 505 -9.98 24.37 -2.39
N GLY A 506 -10.66 23.96 -1.33
CA GLY A 506 -10.23 24.14 0.05
C GLY A 506 -10.05 22.78 0.72
N ALA A 507 -8.88 22.50 1.27
CA ALA A 507 -8.60 21.26 2.00
C ALA A 507 -7.46 21.47 3.01
N ALA A 508 -7.56 20.83 4.18
CA ALA A 508 -6.53 20.85 5.23
C ALA A 508 -6.01 22.27 5.60
N GLY A 509 -6.92 23.26 5.61
CA GLY A 509 -6.63 24.66 5.95
C GLY A 509 -6.00 25.48 4.82
N GLN A 510 -5.80 24.90 3.64
CA GLN A 510 -5.26 25.60 2.46
C GLN A 510 -6.34 25.76 1.38
N ASN A 511 -6.17 26.77 0.54
CA ASN A 511 -7.06 27.04 -0.59
C ASN A 511 -6.24 27.20 -1.88
N TRP A 512 -6.75 26.65 -2.97
CA TRP A 512 -6.17 26.74 -4.30
C TRP A 512 -7.21 27.20 -5.31
N LEU A 513 -6.77 27.96 -6.30
CA LEU A 513 -7.51 28.19 -7.54
C LEU A 513 -7.00 27.22 -8.58
N VAL A 514 -7.91 26.43 -9.15
CA VAL A 514 -7.58 25.32 -10.03
C VAL A 514 -8.38 25.44 -11.31
N GLU A 515 -7.69 25.44 -12.44
CA GLU A 515 -8.32 25.24 -13.74
C GLU A 515 -8.55 23.74 -13.94
N MET A 516 -9.81 23.34 -13.97
CA MET A 516 -10.20 21.94 -14.09
C MET A 516 -9.79 21.39 -15.46
N GLU A 517 -8.96 20.34 -15.48
CA GLU A 517 -8.61 19.68 -16.73
C GLU A 517 -9.85 18.94 -17.27
N MET A 518 -10.27 19.23 -18.49
CA MET A 518 -11.44 18.59 -19.11
C MET A 518 -10.99 17.52 -20.10
N PHE A 519 -10.73 16.30 -19.64
CA PHE A 519 -10.29 15.22 -20.52
C PHE A 519 -11.37 14.86 -21.54
N ARG A 520 -10.97 14.73 -22.81
CA ARG A 520 -11.88 14.35 -23.90
C ARG A 520 -12.49 12.97 -23.68
N ALA A 521 -11.71 12.03 -23.13
CA ALA A 521 -12.16 10.68 -22.86
C ALA A 521 -13.28 10.61 -21.79
N GLU A 522 -13.42 11.65 -20.98
CA GLU A 522 -14.49 11.75 -19.97
C GLU A 522 -15.80 12.28 -20.53
N ASN A 523 -15.83 12.87 -21.74
CA ASN A 523 -17.03 13.51 -22.30
C ASN A 523 -18.23 12.54 -22.36
N ARG A 524 -17.98 11.26 -22.65
CA ARG A 524 -19.02 10.21 -22.70
C ARG A 524 -19.79 10.00 -21.40
N TYR A 525 -19.22 10.40 -20.26
CA TYR A 525 -19.86 10.27 -18.95
C TYR A 525 -20.65 11.52 -18.54
N VAL A 526 -20.50 12.60 -19.29
CA VAL A 526 -21.04 13.91 -18.93
C VAL A 526 -22.21 14.29 -19.82
N SER A 527 -22.13 13.98 -21.12
CA SER A 527 -23.21 14.20 -22.08
C SER A 527 -24.37 13.21 -21.87
N LEU A 528 -25.60 13.72 -21.83
CA LEU A 528 -26.83 12.92 -21.83
C LEU A 528 -27.17 12.39 -23.22
N GLU A 529 -26.71 13.05 -24.29
CA GLU A 529 -26.96 12.60 -25.65
C GLU A 529 -26.11 11.34 -25.95
N PRO A 530 -26.73 10.20 -26.30
CA PRO A 530 -25.98 9.12 -26.90
C PRO A 530 -25.34 9.71 -28.16
N VAL A 531 -24.06 9.44 -28.38
CA VAL A 531 -23.42 9.71 -29.68
C VAL A 531 -24.15 8.84 -30.70
N THR A 532 -25.24 9.34 -31.26
CA THR A 532 -25.84 8.82 -32.47
C THR A 532 -24.82 9.08 -33.56
N MET A 533 -24.03 8.06 -33.87
CA MET A 533 -23.39 8.00 -35.18
C MET A 533 -24.52 8.06 -36.19
N SER A 534 -24.72 9.23 -36.79
CA SER A 534 -25.44 9.35 -38.04
C SER A 534 -24.70 8.49 -39.06
N ILE A 535 -25.14 7.23 -39.18
CA ILE A 535 -24.91 6.46 -40.38
C ILE A 535 -25.80 7.14 -41.43
N GLY A 536 -25.25 8.16 -42.08
CA GLY A 536 -25.86 8.75 -43.25
C GLY A 536 -25.99 7.68 -44.33
N ARG A 537 -27.24 7.37 -44.66
CA ARG A 537 -27.67 7.05 -46.03
C ARG A 537 -28.91 7.87 -46.32
#